data_AF-A0A2V9ZP23-F1
#
_entry.id   AF-A0A2V9ZP23-F1
#
_cell.length_a   1.000
_cell.length_b   1.000
_cell.length_c   1.000
_cell.angle_alpha   90.00
_cell.angle_beta   90.00
_cell.angle_gamma   90.00
#
_symmetry.space_group_name_H-M   'P 1'
#
loop_
_entity.id
_entity.type
_entity.pdbx_description
1 polymer ?
#
loop_
_entity_poly.entity_id
_entity_poly.type
_entity_poly.pdbx_seq_one_letter_code
_entity_poly.pdbx_strand_id
1 'polypeptide(L)' 'MANHFSALKRARQNPKRADRNHANRSRLRSALRELRESLAKGDKQSAEQTFRQTVSALDKAIQKG' A
#
# COMPACT_ATOMS: atom_id res chain seq x y z
N MET A 1 10.27 27.09 9.22
CA MET A 1 9.43 27.56 8.10
C MET A 1 10.08 27.16 6.78
N ALA A 2 9.28 26.94 5.73
CA ALA A 2 9.81 26.76 4.38
C ALA A 2 10.20 28.13 3.82
N ASN A 3 11.45 28.53 4.02
CA ASN A 3 11.90 29.91 3.77
C ASN A 3 12.27 30.20 2.30
N HIS A 4 12.24 29.18 1.44
CA HIS A 4 12.57 29.29 0.02
C HIS A 4 11.37 28.90 -0.85
N PHE A 5 11.19 29.53 -2.02
CA PHE A 5 10.05 29.25 -2.92
C PHE A 5 9.93 27.77 -3.29
N SER A 6 11.06 27.08 -3.51
CA SER A 6 11.06 25.64 -3.76
C SER A 6 10.60 24.82 -2.55
N ALA A 7 10.94 25.26 -1.33
CA ALA A 7 10.51 24.61 -0.09
C ALA A 7 8.99 24.79 0.14
N LEU A 8 8.44 25.97 -0.14
CA LEU A 8 6.98 26.22 -0.09
C LEU A 8 6.23 25.36 -1.11
N LYS A 9 6.81 25.14 -2.30
CA LYS A 9 6.26 24.22 -3.29
C LYS A 9 6.30 22.77 -2.80
N ARG A 10 7.40 22.32 -2.19
CA ARG A 10 7.51 20.96 -1.62
C ARG A 10 6.54 20.75 -0.46
N ALA A 11 6.39 21.73 0.43
CA ALA A 11 5.42 21.71 1.52
C ALA A 11 3.98 21.50 1.03
N ARG A 12 3.61 22.06 -0.13
CA ARG A 12 2.30 21.82 -0.78
C ARG A 12 2.17 20.45 -1.43
N GLN A 13 3.26 19.91 -1.98
CA GLN A 13 3.24 18.62 -2.69
C GLN A 13 3.31 17.42 -1.75
N ASN A 14 4.02 17.55 -0.63
CA ASN A 14 4.27 16.46 0.30
C ASN A 14 3.00 15.83 0.87
N PRO A 15 1.99 16.59 1.36
CA PRO A 15 0.75 16.01 1.88
C PRO A 15 0.05 15.13 0.83
N LYS A 16 -0.12 15.64 -0.40
CA LYS A 16 -0.73 14.88 -1.50
C LYS A 16 0.02 13.59 -1.83
N ARG A 17 1.35 13.56 -1.66
CA ARG A 17 2.15 12.34 -1.86
C ARG A 17 2.02 11.42 -0.66
N ALA A 18 2.05 11.96 0.56
CA ALA A 18 1.87 11.23 1.79
C ALA A 18 0.51 10.49 1.81
N ASP A 19 -0.58 11.14 1.42
CA ASP A 19 -1.91 10.53 1.39
C ASP A 19 -1.97 9.33 0.43
N ARG A 20 -1.39 9.49 -0.77
CA ARG A 20 -1.32 8.43 -1.78
C ARG A 20 -0.48 7.25 -1.29
N ASN A 21 0.68 7.54 -0.70
CA ASN A 21 1.58 6.51 -0.20
C ASN A 21 0.99 5.80 1.03
N HIS A 22 0.28 6.54 1.88
CA HIS A 22 -0.46 6.00 3.02
C HIS A 22 -1.57 5.05 2.56
N ALA A 23 -2.39 5.46 1.58
CA ALA A 23 -3.44 4.62 1.03
C ALA A 23 -2.90 3.32 0.39
N ASN A 24 -1.82 3.43 -0.41
CA ASN A 24 -1.17 2.26 -1.02
C ASN A 24 -0.63 1.30 0.05
N ARG A 25 0.06 1.82 1.06
CA ARG A 25 0.61 1.01 2.17
C ARG A 25 -0.48 0.37 3.01
N SER A 26 -1.58 1.08 3.27
CA SER A 26 -2.72 0.55 4.03
C SER A 26 -3.39 -0.60 3.27
N ARG A 27 -3.65 -0.43 1.96
CA ARG A 27 -4.24 -1.49 1.12
C ARG A 27 -3.38 -2.75 1.10
N LEU A 28 -2.06 -2.62 0.95
CA LEU A 28 -1.15 -3.75 0.98
C LEU A 28 -1.17 -4.47 2.33
N ARG A 29 -1.17 -3.71 3.44
CA ARG A 29 -1.25 -4.28 4.79
C ARG A 29 -2.54 -5.06 5.03
N SER A 30 -3.68 -4.56 4.54
CA SER A 30 -4.96 -5.27 4.64
C SER A 30 -4.95 -6.59 3.85
N ALA A 31 -4.49 -6.57 2.59
CA ALA A 31 -4.39 -7.79 1.78
C ALA A 31 -3.48 -8.85 2.43
N LEU A 32 -2.33 -8.42 2.99
CA LEU A 32 -1.44 -9.32 3.73
C LEU A 32 -2.04 -9.85 5.03
N ARG A 33 -2.95 -9.10 5.67
CA ARG A 33 -3.65 -9.56 6.86
C ARG A 33 -4.68 -10.64 6.48
N GLU A 34 -5.49 -10.40 5.47
CA GLU A 34 -6.48 -11.35 4.96
C GLU A 34 -5.84 -12.66 4.52
N LEU A 35 -4.71 -12.59 3.80
CA LEU A 35 -3.93 -13.77 3.40
C LEU A 35 -3.43 -14.59 4.62
N ARG A 36 -2.94 -13.91 5.67
CA ARG A 36 -2.49 -14.61 6.90
C ARG A 36 -3.66 -15.27 7.61
N GLU A 37 -4.81 -14.59 7.68
CA GLU A 37 -6.02 -15.14 8.30
C GLU A 37 -6.58 -16.33 7.52
N SER A 38 -6.57 -16.30 6.18
CA SER A 38 -7.01 -17.44 5.35
C SER A 38 -6.08 -18.64 5.50
N LEU A 39 -4.76 -18.41 5.57
CA LEU A 39 -3.77 -19.46 5.83
C LEU A 39 -3.95 -20.08 7.21
N ALA A 40 -4.20 -19.26 8.24
CA ALA A 40 -4.45 -19.76 9.59
C ALA A 40 -5.74 -20.61 9.71
N LYS A 41 -6.75 -20.32 8.88
CA LYS A 41 -8.01 -21.08 8.82
C LYS A 41 -7.91 -22.40 8.04
N GLY A 42 -6.82 -22.63 7.29
CA GLY A 42 -6.59 -23.88 6.56
C GLY A 42 -7.40 -24.05 5.27
N ASP A 43 -8.07 -23.00 4.79
CA ASP A 43 -8.81 -23.06 3.52
C ASP A 43 -7.88 -22.75 2.33
N LYS A 44 -7.50 -23.81 1.63
CA LYS A 44 -6.54 -23.75 0.52
C LYS A 44 -7.06 -23.00 -0.71
N GLN A 45 -8.34 -23.14 -1.04
CA GLN A 45 -8.90 -22.50 -2.24
C GLN A 45 -8.99 -20.99 -2.07
N SER A 46 -9.50 -20.52 -0.92
CA SER A 46 -9.55 -19.08 -0.64
C SER A 46 -8.15 -18.49 -0.47
N ALA A 47 -7.20 -19.21 0.16
CA ALA A 47 -5.83 -18.76 0.27
C ALA A 47 -5.14 -18.58 -1.09
N GLU A 48 -5.33 -19.49 -2.05
CA GLU A 48 -4.76 -19.36 -3.40
C GLU A 48 -5.33 -18.15 -4.16
N GLN A 49 -6.63 -17.86 -4.00
CA GLN A 49 -7.26 -16.71 -4.64
C GLN A 49 -6.75 -15.39 -4.04
N THR A 50 -6.74 -15.28 -2.71
CA THR A 50 -6.23 -14.11 -1.98
C THR A 50 -4.73 -13.91 -2.24
N PHE A 51 -3.97 -14.99 -2.39
CA PHE A 51 -2.54 -14.94 -2.73
C PHE A 51 -2.29 -14.24 -4.06
N ARG A 52 -2.97 -14.64 -5.14
CA ARG A 52 -2.82 -14.02 -6.48
C ARG A 52 -3.14 -12.53 -6.45
N GLN A 53 -4.20 -12.14 -5.74
CA GLN A 53 -4.58 -10.74 -5.57
C GLN A 53 -3.53 -9.95 -4.79
N THR A 54 -2.99 -10.55 -3.72
CA THR A 54 -1.97 -9.94 -2.87
C THR A 54 -0.66 -9.73 -3.64
N VAL A 55 -0.24 -10.69 -4.47
CA VAL A 55 0.94 -10.56 -5.34
C VAL A 55 0.77 -9.39 -6.30
N SER A 56 -0.36 -9.31 -7.01
CA SER A 56 -0.63 -8.17 -7.91
C SER A 56 -0.65 -6.82 -7.19
N ALA A 57 -1.17 -6.78 -5.97
CA ALA A 57 -1.18 -5.57 -5.15
C ALA A 57 0.24 -5.17 -4.70
N LEU A 58 1.10 -6.14 -4.39
CA LEU A 58 2.49 -5.94 -4.02
C LEU A 58 3.30 -5.34 -5.17
N ASP A 59 3.20 -5.92 -6.38
CA ASP A 59 3.91 -5.43 -7.57
C ASP A 59 3.51 -3.98 -7.90
N LYS A 60 2.20 -3.70 -7.85
CA LYS A 60 1.67 -2.34 -8.07
C LYS A 60 2.10 -1.36 -6.99
N ALA A 61 2.27 -1.81 -5.75
CA ALA A 61 2.74 -0.96 -4.65
C ALA A 61 4.22 -0.61 -4.81
N ILE A 62 5.05 -1.54 -5.27
CA ILE A 62 6.48 -1.33 -5.54
C ILE A 62 6.66 -0.34 -6.70
N GLN A 63 5.90 -0.50 -7.78
CA GLN A 63 6.03 0.36 -8.97
C GLN A 63 5.55 1.80 -8.74
N LYS A 64 4.70 2.04 -7.72
CA LYS A 64 4.09 3.35 -7.42
C LYS A 64 4.70 4.04 -6.20
N GLY A 65 5.82 3.54 -5.66
CA GLY A 65 6.56 4.12 -4.53
C GLY A 65 6.89 5.59 -4.70
#